data_AF-A0A968A2R0-F1
#
_entry.id   AF-A0A968A2R0-F1
#
_cell.length_a   1.000
_cell.length_b   1.000
_cell.length_c   1.000
_cell.angle_alpha   90.00
_cell.angle_beta   90.00
_cell.angle_gamma   90.00
#
_symmetry.space_group_name_H-M   'P 1'
#
loop_
_entity.id
_entity.type
_entity.pdbx_description
1 polymer ?
#
loop_
_entity_poly.entity_id
_entity_poly.type
_entity_poly.pdbx_seq_one_letter_code
_entity_poly.pdbx_strand_id
1 'polypeptide(L)' 'RIRQVQRLIEAGKPMADIAAEVGFSSQSHLINRFKQIIGVTPGQYAQ' A
#
# COMPACT_ATOMS: atom_id res chain seq x y z
N ARG A 1 0.53 8.47 5.61
CA ARG A 1 -0.17 7.41 4.86
C ARG A 1 0.81 6.56 4.04
N ILE A 2 1.41 7.04 2.94
CA ILE A 2 2.30 6.18 2.11
C ILE A 2 3.52 5.62 2.85
N ARG A 3 4.21 6.41 3.71
CA ARG A 3 5.30 5.88 4.55
C ARG A 3 4.87 4.76 5.50
N GLN A 4 3.63 4.79 5.99
CA GLN A 4 3.09 3.72 6.84
C GLN A 4 2.78 2.47 5.99
N VAL A 5 2.23 2.66 4.80
CA VAL A 5 2.02 1.58 3.82
C VAL A 5 3.32 0.85 3.52
N GLN A 6 4.43 1.57 3.28
CA GLN A 6 5.75 0.97 3.05
C GLN A 6 6.19 0.07 4.21
N ARG A 7 6.11 0.57 5.45
CA ARG A 7 6.46 -0.22 6.65
C ARG A 7 5.60 -1.47 6.80
N LEU A 8 4.31 -1.38 6.48
CA LEU A 8 3.40 -2.52 6.57
C LEU A 8 3.63 -3.54 5.45
N ILE A 9 3.99 -3.09 4.25
CA ILE A 9 4.44 -3.96 3.15
C ILE A 9 5.72 -4.69 3.58
N GLU A 10 6.71 -3.98 4.11
CA GLU A 10 7.98 -4.54 4.59
C GLU A 10 7.78 -5.54 5.75
N ALA A 11 6.74 -5.34 6.55
CA ALA A 11 6.32 -6.29 7.59
C ALA A 11 5.52 -7.50 7.03
N GLY A 12 5.37 -7.63 5.72
CA GLY A 12 4.67 -8.76 5.07
C GLY A 12 3.15 -8.72 5.20
N LYS A 13 2.56 -7.58 5.54
CA LYS A 13 1.12 -7.49 5.79
C LYS A 13 0.31 -7.57 4.49
N PRO A 14 -0.84 -8.28 4.44
CA PRO A 14 -1.70 -8.33 3.27
C PRO A 14 -2.23 -6.95 2.87
N MET A 15 -2.29 -6.67 1.57
CA MET A 15 -2.72 -5.36 1.06
C MET A 15 -4.16 -4.97 1.46
N ALA A 16 -5.04 -5.97 1.61
CA ALA A 16 -6.41 -5.74 2.06
C ALA A 16 -6.44 -5.13 3.47
N ASP A 17 -5.63 -5.67 4.39
CA ASP A 17 -5.53 -5.20 5.77
C ASP A 17 -4.85 -3.82 5.82
N ILE A 18 -3.82 -3.59 5.00
CA ILE A 18 -3.14 -2.29 4.91
C ILE A 18 -4.11 -1.20 4.44
N ALA A 19 -4.98 -1.50 3.46
CA ALA A 19 -5.96 -0.53 2.97
C ALA A 19 -6.92 -0.10 4.09
N ALA A 20 -7.45 -1.06 4.86
CA ALA A 20 -8.32 -0.78 6.00
C ALA A 20 -7.58 0.01 7.10
N GLU A 21 -6.36 -0.40 7.46
CA GLU A 21 -5.59 0.22 8.53
C GLU A 21 -5.17 1.67 8.22
N VAL A 22 -4.79 1.95 6.98
CA VAL A 22 -4.32 3.29 6.58
C VAL A 22 -5.49 4.20 6.15
N GLY A 23 -6.72 3.71 6.24
CA GLY A 23 -7.95 4.47 5.98
C GLY A 23 -8.21 4.72 4.49
N PHE A 24 -7.94 3.74 3.65
CA PHE A 24 -8.36 3.73 2.24
C PHE A 24 -9.68 2.97 2.08
N SER A 25 -10.55 3.47 1.21
CA SER A 25 -11.86 2.86 0.95
C SER A 25 -11.78 1.51 0.23
N SER A 26 -10.67 1.25 -0.45
CA SER A 26 -10.39 -0.03 -1.09
C SER A 26 -8.90 -0.22 -1.37
N GLN A 27 -8.51 -1.46 -1.59
CA GLN A 27 -7.16 -1.81 -2.04
C GLN A 27 -6.79 -1.13 -3.35
N SER A 28 -7.69 -1.05 -4.33
CA SER A 28 -7.43 -0.39 -5.62
C SER A 28 -7.13 1.10 -5.44
N HIS A 29 -7.83 1.77 -4.52
CA HIS A 29 -7.60 3.18 -4.23
C HIS A 29 -6.22 3.40 -3.60
N LEU A 30 -5.84 2.52 -2.68
CA LEU A 30 -4.49 2.47 -2.10
C LEU A 30 -3.42 2.25 -3.18
N ILE A 31 -3.57 1.22 -4.03
CA ILE A 31 -2.60 0.85 -5.06
C ILE A 31 -2.37 2.02 -6.04
N ASN A 32 -3.45 2.64 -6.51
CA ASN A 32 -3.36 3.78 -7.42
C ASN A 32 -2.63 4.96 -6.76
N ARG A 33 -2.99 5.29 -5.52
CA ARG A 33 -2.36 6.39 -4.80
C ARG A 33 -0.89 6.11 -4.48
N PHE A 34 -0.56 4.88 -4.13
CA PHE A 34 0.81 4.44 -3.90
C PHE A 34 1.64 4.55 -5.18
N LYS A 35 1.15 4.02 -6.31
CA LYS A 35 1.82 4.11 -7.61
C LYS A 35 2.03 5.56 -8.06
N GLN A 36 1.06 6.45 -7.84
CA GLN A 36 1.21 7.88 -8.15
C GLN A 36 2.35 8.55 -7.37
N ILE A 37 2.65 8.09 -6.15
CA ILE A 37 3.64 8.71 -5.27
C ILE A 37 5.01 8.02 -5.37
N ILE A 38 5.03 6.70 -5.47
CA ILE A 38 6.25 5.87 -5.42
C ILE A 38 6.71 5.45 -6.83
N GLY A 39 5.85 5.54 -7.84
CA GLY A 39 6.14 5.19 -9.23
C GLY A 39 5.90 3.72 -9.58
N VAL A 40 5.83 2.83 -8.58
CA VAL A 40 5.55 1.39 -8.75
C VAL A 40 4.37 0.95 -7.88
N THR A 41 3.77 -0.20 -8.21
CA THR A 41 2.69 -0.76 -7.38
C THR A 41 3.24 -1.36 -6.07
N PRO A 42 2.43 -1.46 -5.00
CA PRO A 42 2.84 -2.13 -3.76
C PRO A 42 3.37 -3.55 -3.96
N GLY A 43 2.75 -4.32 -4.88
CA GLY A 43 3.19 -5.68 -5.21
C GLY A 43 4.59 -5.71 -5.81
N GLN A 44 4.91 -4.77 -6.70
CA GLN A 44 6.26 -4.62 -7.27
C GLN A 44 7.28 -4.11 -6.25
N TYR A 45 6.84 -3.30 -5.28
CA TYR A 45 7.70 -2.82 -4.18
C TYR A 45 8.02 -3.93 -3.16
N ALA A 46 7.13 -4.92 -3.02
CA ALA A 46 7.25 -6.01 -2.05
C ALA A 46 8.04 -7.23 -2.56
N GLN A 47 8.37 -7.27 -3.86
CA GLN A 47 9.23 -8.31 -4.45
C GLN A 47 10.70 -8.04 -4.16
#